data_AF-A0A2H0B0G6-F1
#
_entry.id   AF-A0A2H0B0G6-F1
#
_cell.length_a   1.000
_cell.length_b   1.000
_cell.length_c   1.000
_cell.angle_alpha   90.00
_cell.angle_beta   90.00
_cell.angle_gamma   90.00
#
_symmetry.space_group_name_H-M   'P 1'
#
loop_
_entity.id
_entity.type
_entity.pdbx_description
1 polymer ?
#
loop_
_entity_poly.entity_id
_entity_poly.type
_entity_poly.pdbx_seq_one_letter_code
_entity_poly.pdbx_strand_id
1 'polypeptide(L)'
;MEHLLYYLRYLKIPFSAEVFLHYKIILALLAAVIVLSYVIDFYLSQSVFGPKYRYFLAPGVIVHELAHGFACIFTGAKVTSMSVFAREGGHVRHTKSKIPILGSVIISLAPLIAGIVIIYIISRYLSTAELNVFKYGFGVKAIIKGNVAIIKNLAHFSWKNWLLLYFTISVSVTMLPSRQDLLSAFLPLAVLITAFLIVSKYTHILLPMDSLNLLLFTAMNLLILGAILSIIIFALTNFFRR
;
A
#
# COMPACT_ATOMS: atom_id res chain seq x y z
N MET A 1 -8.06 -48.45 -14.43
CA MET A 1 -7.14 -48.01 -13.36
C MET A 1 -6.02 -47.11 -13.91
N GLU A 2 -5.43 -47.43 -15.07
CA GLU A 2 -4.36 -46.60 -15.68
C GLU A 2 -4.81 -45.19 -16.14
N HIS A 3 -6.03 -45.04 -16.68
CA HIS A 3 -6.58 -43.71 -17.00
C HIS A 3 -6.79 -42.82 -15.77
N LEU A 4 -7.12 -43.41 -14.62
CA LEU A 4 -7.25 -42.70 -13.35
C LEU A 4 -5.87 -42.27 -12.84
N LEU A 5 -4.86 -43.14 -12.94
CA LEU A 5 -3.46 -42.81 -12.63
C LEU A 5 -2.88 -41.74 -13.56
N TYR A 6 -3.25 -41.74 -14.85
CA TYR A 6 -2.88 -40.70 -15.81
C TYR A 6 -3.50 -39.33 -15.47
N TYR A 7 -4.79 -39.31 -15.12
CA TYR A 7 -5.48 -38.10 -14.62
C TYR A 7 -4.89 -37.60 -13.29
N LEU A 8 -4.58 -38.51 -12.36
CA LEU A 8 -3.92 -38.19 -11.09
C LEU A 8 -2.48 -37.67 -11.28
N ARG A 9 -1.81 -38.05 -12.38
CA ARG A 9 -0.50 -37.50 -12.78
C ARG A 9 -0.58 -36.09 -13.37
N TYR A 10 -1.70 -35.76 -14.03
CA TYR A 10 -2.02 -34.41 -14.49
C TYR A 10 -2.49 -33.50 -13.34
N LEU A 11 -3.00 -34.09 -12.26
CA LEU A 11 -3.22 -33.47 -10.95
C LEU A 11 -1.93 -33.23 -10.15
N LYS A 12 -0.74 -33.36 -10.76
CA LYS A 12 0.52 -32.82 -10.21
C LYS A 12 0.33 -31.32 -9.99
N ILE A 13 0.01 -30.97 -8.75
CA ILE A 13 -0.06 -29.66 -8.10
C ILE A 13 0.16 -28.51 -9.09
N PRO A 14 -0.90 -27.77 -9.48
CA PRO A 14 -0.78 -26.70 -10.45
C PRO A 14 -0.25 -25.44 -9.76
N PHE A 15 0.99 -25.51 -9.30
CA PHE A 15 1.77 -24.32 -9.02
C PHE A 15 3.19 -24.57 -9.46
N SER A 16 3.61 -23.90 -10.53
CA SER A 16 5.03 -23.70 -10.76
C SER A 16 5.61 -22.98 -9.53
N ALA A 17 6.83 -23.32 -9.14
CA ALA A 17 7.53 -22.65 -8.04
C ALA A 17 7.55 -21.11 -8.19
N GLU A 18 7.42 -20.63 -9.43
CA GLU A 18 7.31 -19.23 -9.81
C GLU A 18 6.08 -18.55 -9.21
N VAL A 19 4.91 -19.17 -9.23
CA VAL A 19 3.68 -18.53 -8.71
C VAL A 19 3.76 -18.33 -7.19
N PHE A 20 4.30 -19.31 -6.45
CA PHE A 20 4.57 -19.15 -5.03
C PHE A 20 5.60 -18.07 -4.73
N LEU A 21 6.60 -17.91 -5.60
CA LEU A 21 7.57 -16.84 -5.48
C LEU A 21 6.89 -15.47 -5.62
N HIS A 22 5.98 -15.29 -6.58
CA HIS A 22 5.22 -14.04 -6.74
C HIS A 22 4.37 -13.72 -5.51
N TYR A 23 3.67 -14.69 -4.91
CA TYR A 23 2.91 -14.45 -3.67
C TYR A 23 3.81 -14.02 -2.52
N LYS A 24 4.96 -14.66 -2.34
CA LYS A 24 5.95 -14.28 -1.31
C LYS A 24 6.46 -12.86 -1.54
N ILE A 25 6.73 -12.49 -2.79
CA ILE A 25 7.15 -11.14 -3.16
C ILE A 25 6.06 -10.12 -2.82
N ILE A 26 4.80 -10.37 -3.17
CA ILE A 26 3.67 -9.49 -2.84
C ILE A 26 3.59 -9.24 -1.34
N LEU A 27 3.63 -10.29 -0.52
CA LEU A 27 3.58 -10.17 0.94
C LEU A 27 4.77 -9.39 1.48
N ALA A 28 5.98 -9.65 0.98
CA ALA A 28 7.19 -8.93 1.37
C ALA A 28 7.11 -7.44 0.99
N LEU A 29 6.66 -7.11 -0.23
CA LEU A 29 6.51 -5.73 -0.68
C LEU A 29 5.42 -4.99 0.10
N LEU A 30 4.28 -5.64 0.37
CA LEU A 30 3.22 -5.05 1.19
C LEU A 30 3.71 -4.76 2.62
N ALA A 31 4.43 -5.70 3.24
CA ALA A 31 5.04 -5.49 4.54
C ALA A 31 6.05 -4.33 4.50
N ALA A 32 6.88 -4.24 3.46
CA ALA A 32 7.82 -3.14 3.30
C ALA A 32 7.10 -1.78 3.17
N VAL A 33 6.03 -1.70 2.40
CA VAL A 33 5.20 -0.47 2.28
C VAL A 33 4.65 -0.05 3.63
N ILE A 34 4.10 -0.98 4.42
CA ILE A 34 3.56 -0.69 5.76
C ILE A 34 4.68 -0.20 6.68
N VAL A 35 5.81 -0.90 6.74
CA VAL A 35 6.95 -0.54 7.59
C VAL A 35 7.50 0.83 7.22
N LEU A 36 7.70 1.10 5.92
CA LEU A 36 8.20 2.40 5.46
C LEU A 36 7.22 3.54 5.79
N SER A 37 5.92 3.29 5.69
CA SER A 37 4.89 4.28 6.07
C SER A 37 4.98 4.64 7.56
N TYR A 38 5.18 3.65 8.44
CA TYR A 38 5.41 3.89 9.87
C TYR A 38 6.72 4.64 10.14
N VAL A 39 7.79 4.32 9.41
CA VAL A 39 9.07 5.02 9.51
C VAL A 39 8.92 6.50 9.15
N ILE A 40 8.22 6.80 8.05
CA ILE A 40 7.93 8.18 7.62
C ILE A 40 7.15 8.93 8.71
N ASP A 41 6.07 8.33 9.22
CA ASP A 41 5.26 8.94 10.29
C ASP A 41 6.07 9.21 11.56
N PHE A 42 6.87 8.23 11.99
CA PHE A 42 7.71 8.37 13.17
C PHE A 42 8.67 9.56 13.05
N TYR A 43 9.46 9.64 11.97
CA TYR A 43 10.44 10.72 11.83
C TYR A 43 9.77 12.09 11.63
N LEU A 44 8.68 12.17 10.87
CA LEU A 44 7.97 13.45 10.67
C LEU A 44 7.28 13.94 11.94
N SER A 45 6.65 13.06 12.72
CA SER A 45 5.99 13.42 13.98
C SER A 45 6.96 13.99 15.01
N GLN A 46 8.23 13.58 14.97
CA GLN A 46 9.29 14.06 15.86
C GLN A 46 10.06 15.29 15.30
N SER A 47 9.73 15.75 14.08
CA SER A 47 10.42 16.86 13.40
C SER A 47 9.84 18.25 13.71
N VAL A 48 10.24 19.30 12.96
CA VAL A 48 9.93 20.72 13.25
C VAL A 48 8.45 20.97 13.52
N PHE A 49 7.58 20.20 12.89
CA PHE A 49 6.16 20.44 12.85
C PHE A 49 5.39 19.95 14.10
N GLY A 50 5.99 19.11 14.96
CA GLY A 50 5.32 18.57 16.15
C GLY A 50 3.89 18.08 15.82
N PRO A 51 2.86 18.37 16.63
CA PRO A 51 1.46 18.00 16.32
C PRO A 51 0.90 18.64 15.04
N LYS A 52 1.47 19.76 14.56
CA LYS A 52 0.97 20.53 13.41
C LYS A 52 1.31 19.89 12.06
N TYR A 53 2.22 18.89 12.01
CA TYR A 53 2.54 18.19 10.75
C TYR A 53 1.32 17.51 10.14
N ARG A 54 0.30 17.20 10.95
CA ARG A 54 -0.96 16.61 10.47
C ARG A 54 -1.70 17.50 9.46
N TYR A 55 -1.55 18.83 9.52
CA TYR A 55 -2.11 19.72 8.49
C TYR A 55 -1.42 19.55 7.13
N PHE A 56 -0.12 19.26 7.13
CA PHE A 56 0.62 18.95 5.91
C PHE A 56 0.14 17.63 5.27
N LEU A 57 -0.35 16.70 6.10
CA LEU A 57 -0.88 15.41 5.65
C LEU A 57 -2.32 15.46 5.13
N ALA A 58 -2.94 16.65 5.05
CA ALA A 58 -4.34 16.81 4.70
C ALA A 58 -4.80 16.09 3.41
N PRO A 59 -4.04 16.11 2.29
CA PRO A 59 -4.42 15.36 1.09
C PRO A 59 -4.55 13.85 1.34
N GLY A 60 -3.61 13.30 2.09
CA GLY A 60 -3.63 11.89 2.49
C GLY A 60 -4.81 11.55 3.40
N VAL A 61 -5.20 12.44 4.32
CA VAL A 61 -6.38 12.24 5.17
C VAL A 61 -7.67 12.25 4.33
N ILE A 62 -7.78 13.17 3.37
CA ILE A 62 -8.90 13.19 2.41
C ILE A 62 -9.00 11.85 1.68
N VAL A 63 -7.88 11.36 1.12
CA VAL A 63 -7.84 10.06 0.44
C VAL A 63 -8.25 8.92 1.37
N HIS A 64 -7.78 8.92 2.62
CA HIS A 64 -8.09 7.90 3.61
C HIS A 64 -9.59 7.81 3.90
N GLU A 65 -10.21 8.93 4.28
CA GLU A 65 -11.63 8.94 4.65
C GLU A 65 -12.53 8.68 3.44
N LEU A 66 -12.16 9.20 2.26
CA LEU A 66 -12.89 8.90 1.02
C LEU A 66 -12.80 7.43 0.64
N ALA A 67 -11.67 6.76 0.87
CA ALA A 67 -11.52 5.33 0.62
C ALA A 67 -12.46 4.51 1.53
N HIS A 68 -12.55 4.85 2.82
CA HIS A 68 -13.53 4.24 3.71
C HIS A 68 -14.98 4.49 3.24
N GLY A 69 -15.31 5.73 2.87
CA GLY A 69 -16.64 6.07 2.36
C GLY A 69 -17.01 5.30 1.11
N PHE A 70 -16.09 5.22 0.14
CA PHE A 70 -16.27 4.45 -1.09
C PHE A 70 -16.47 2.96 -0.81
N ALA A 71 -15.66 2.39 0.08
CA ALA A 71 -15.81 1.00 0.50
C ALA A 71 -17.13 0.73 1.24
N CYS A 72 -17.62 1.68 2.04
CA CYS A 72 -18.94 1.58 2.67
C CYS A 72 -20.04 1.50 1.61
N ILE A 73 -20.02 2.39 0.61
CA ILE A 73 -20.99 2.38 -0.50
C ILE A 73 -20.92 1.04 -1.25
N PHE A 74 -19.72 0.60 -1.60
CA PHE A 74 -19.50 -0.66 -2.34
C PHE A 74 -20.01 -1.89 -1.58
N THR A 75 -19.84 -1.92 -0.26
CA THR A 75 -20.26 -3.04 0.60
C THR A 75 -21.71 -2.92 1.09
N GLY A 76 -22.41 -1.85 0.70
CA GLY A 76 -23.77 -1.57 1.10
C GLY A 76 -23.93 -1.08 2.55
N ALA A 77 -22.84 -0.73 3.23
CA ALA A 77 -22.88 -0.03 4.50
C ALA A 77 -23.32 1.43 4.30
N LYS A 78 -24.17 1.94 5.20
CA LYS A 78 -24.57 3.35 5.18
C LYS A 78 -23.58 4.17 6.00
N VAL A 79 -23.00 5.21 5.38
CA VAL A 79 -22.20 6.21 6.09
C VAL A 79 -23.16 7.08 6.92
N THR A 80 -22.98 7.11 8.23
CA THR A 80 -23.81 7.89 9.16
C THR A 80 -23.19 9.24 9.49
N SER A 81 -21.87 9.31 9.56
CA SER A 81 -21.12 10.57 9.65
C SER A 81 -19.75 10.42 9.01
N MET A 82 -19.25 11.47 8.39
CA MET A 82 -17.90 11.55 7.85
C MET A 82 -17.31 12.91 8.20
N SER A 83 -16.13 12.91 8.78
CA SER A 83 -15.39 14.14 9.05
C SER A 83 -13.94 13.93 8.63
N VAL A 84 -13.47 14.70 7.67
CA VAL A 84 -12.09 14.60 7.17
C VAL A 84 -11.11 15.30 8.10
N PHE A 85 -11.52 16.43 8.68
CA PHE A 85 -10.68 17.25 9.55
C PHE A 85 -11.34 17.42 10.91
N ALA A 86 -11.15 16.46 11.81
CA ALA A 86 -11.50 16.64 13.22
C ALA A 86 -10.25 16.74 14.10
N ARG A 87 -10.43 17.31 15.29
CA ARG A 87 -9.36 17.56 16.27
C ARG A 87 -8.63 16.29 16.71
N GLU A 88 -9.33 15.16 16.68
CA GLU A 88 -8.81 13.84 17.04
C GLU A 88 -8.34 13.00 15.84
N GLY A 89 -8.48 13.52 14.61
CA GLY A 89 -8.26 12.79 13.35
C GLY A 89 -9.54 12.65 12.54
N GLY A 90 -9.39 12.36 11.24
CA GLY A 90 -10.53 12.03 10.39
C GLY A 90 -11.27 10.79 10.90
N HIS A 91 -12.56 10.68 10.59
CA HIS A 91 -13.32 9.46 10.84
C HIS A 91 -14.51 9.28 9.90
N VAL A 92 -14.81 8.03 9.57
CA VAL A 92 -16.07 7.59 8.96
C VAL A 92 -16.80 6.68 9.94
N ARG A 93 -18.02 7.07 10.34
CA ARG A 93 -18.95 6.17 11.03
C ARG A 93 -19.88 5.56 10.02
N HIS A 94 -20.08 4.26 10.11
CA HIS A 94 -20.93 3.52 9.19
C HIS A 94 -21.68 2.40 9.89
N THR A 95 -22.77 1.95 9.28
CA THR A 95 -23.49 0.75 9.72
C THR A 95 -22.70 -0.51 9.37
N LYS A 96 -23.16 -1.66 9.85
CA LYS A 96 -22.61 -2.96 9.40
C LYS A 96 -22.75 -3.10 7.88
N SER A 97 -21.73 -3.66 7.23
CA SER A 97 -21.75 -4.03 5.82
C SER A 97 -22.83 -5.06 5.53
N LYS A 98 -23.43 -4.98 4.32
CA LYS A 98 -24.37 -5.99 3.82
C LYS A 98 -23.66 -7.24 3.30
N ILE A 99 -22.39 -7.12 2.90
CA ILE A 99 -21.56 -8.26 2.51
C ILE A 99 -20.93 -8.84 3.79
N PRO A 100 -21.31 -10.06 4.21
CA PRO A 100 -20.78 -10.68 5.41
C PRO A 100 -19.30 -11.04 5.21
N ILE A 101 -18.49 -10.89 6.27
CA ILE A 101 -17.05 -11.23 6.32
C ILE A 101 -16.19 -10.33 5.42
N LEU A 102 -16.43 -10.31 4.10
CA LEU A 102 -15.70 -9.49 3.12
C LEU A 102 -15.87 -8.00 3.38
N GLY A 103 -17.06 -7.58 3.83
CA GLY A 103 -17.38 -6.17 4.02
C GLY A 103 -16.43 -5.43 4.96
N SER A 104 -16.14 -6.02 6.12
CA SER A 104 -15.22 -5.40 7.08
C SER A 104 -13.79 -5.39 6.55
N VAL A 105 -13.34 -6.43 5.85
CA VAL A 105 -12.01 -6.46 5.22
C VAL A 105 -11.87 -5.35 4.18
N ILE A 106 -12.86 -5.22 3.30
CA ILE A 106 -12.85 -4.22 2.24
C ILE A 106 -12.82 -2.82 2.85
N ILE A 107 -13.70 -2.51 3.81
CA ILE A 107 -13.73 -1.20 4.46
C ILE A 107 -12.41 -0.91 5.20
N SER A 108 -11.92 -1.85 6.01
CA SER A 108 -10.71 -1.67 6.81
C SER A 108 -9.43 -1.51 5.98
N LEU A 109 -9.32 -2.22 4.86
CA LEU A 109 -8.12 -2.17 4.00
C LEU A 109 -8.23 -1.14 2.86
N ALA A 110 -9.40 -0.52 2.68
CA ALA A 110 -9.61 0.44 1.60
C ALA A 110 -8.61 1.60 1.60
N PRO A 111 -8.28 2.25 2.73
CA PRO A 111 -7.29 3.32 2.72
C PRO A 111 -5.90 2.87 2.27
N LEU A 112 -5.46 1.68 2.69
CA LEU A 112 -4.18 1.12 2.30
C LEU A 112 -4.14 0.84 0.79
N ILE A 113 -5.17 0.19 0.27
CA ILE A 113 -5.27 -0.12 -1.16
C ILE A 113 -5.34 1.17 -1.99
N ALA A 114 -6.20 2.12 -1.59
CA ALA A 114 -6.34 3.40 -2.26
C ALA A 114 -5.04 4.20 -2.25
N GLY A 115 -4.33 4.24 -1.12
CA GLY A 115 -3.07 4.94 -0.99
C GLY A 115 -1.99 4.40 -1.93
N ILE A 116 -1.80 3.08 -1.97
CA ILE A 116 -0.85 2.43 -2.87
C ILE A 116 -1.21 2.72 -4.34
N VAL A 117 -2.49 2.58 -4.70
CA VAL A 117 -2.97 2.83 -6.07
C VAL A 117 -2.78 4.30 -6.47
N ILE A 118 -3.09 5.25 -5.59
CA ILE A 118 -2.94 6.68 -5.87
C ILE A 118 -1.47 7.06 -6.04
N ILE A 119 -0.58 6.55 -5.17
CA ILE A 119 0.86 6.77 -5.31
C ILE A 119 1.35 6.26 -6.67
N TYR A 120 0.94 5.05 -7.06
CA TYR A 120 1.25 4.49 -8.37
C TYR A 120 0.72 5.36 -9.51
N ILE A 121 -0.57 5.75 -9.50
CA ILE A 121 -1.19 6.57 -10.54
C ILE A 121 -0.50 7.93 -10.69
N ILE A 122 -0.27 8.65 -9.58
CA ILE A 122 0.39 9.96 -9.62
C ILE A 122 1.80 9.82 -10.18
N SER A 123 2.52 8.78 -9.78
CA SER A 123 3.89 8.54 -10.27
C SER A 123 3.96 8.26 -11.78
N ARG A 124 2.97 7.54 -12.31
CA ARG A 124 2.80 7.30 -13.76
C ARG A 124 2.38 8.55 -14.50
N TYR A 125 1.39 9.28 -13.98
CA TYR A 125 0.85 10.48 -14.59
C TYR A 125 1.89 11.60 -14.72
N LEU A 126 2.76 11.75 -13.71
CA LEU A 126 3.82 12.74 -13.74
C LEU A 126 5.04 12.28 -14.57
N SER A 127 5.09 10.99 -14.97
CA SER A 127 6.19 10.36 -15.70
C SER A 127 7.55 10.47 -15.00
N THR A 128 7.54 10.59 -13.67
CA THR A 128 8.72 10.88 -12.85
C THR A 128 9.35 9.63 -12.25
N ALA A 129 8.64 8.50 -12.23
CA ALA A 129 9.07 7.28 -11.56
C ALA A 129 8.71 5.99 -12.31
N GLU A 130 8.73 6.02 -13.64
CA GLU A 130 8.52 4.79 -14.42
C GLU A 130 9.69 3.82 -14.22
N LEU A 131 9.42 2.71 -13.52
CA LEU A 131 10.38 1.63 -13.30
C LEU A 131 10.06 0.45 -14.21
N ASN A 132 11.04 0.05 -15.03
CA ASN A 132 10.93 -1.19 -15.79
C ASN A 132 11.38 -2.38 -14.93
N VAL A 133 10.49 -2.82 -14.03
CA VAL A 133 10.79 -3.86 -13.03
C VAL A 133 11.06 -5.22 -13.67
N PHE A 134 10.46 -5.49 -14.83
CA PHE A 134 10.70 -6.70 -15.63
C PHE A 134 12.16 -6.84 -16.09
N LYS A 135 12.89 -5.72 -16.23
CA LYS A 135 14.31 -5.73 -16.64
C LYS A 135 15.27 -6.06 -15.49
N TYR A 136 14.87 -5.83 -14.24
CA TYR A 136 15.78 -5.88 -13.09
C TYR A 136 15.38 -6.91 -12.01
N GLY A 137 14.16 -7.44 -12.07
CA GLY A 137 13.61 -8.35 -11.05
C GLY A 137 13.26 -7.64 -9.74
N PHE A 138 13.10 -8.41 -8.65
CA PHE A 138 12.64 -7.91 -7.33
C PHE A 138 13.74 -7.93 -6.24
N GLY A 139 15.00 -8.12 -6.62
CA GLY A 139 16.12 -8.19 -5.66
C GLY A 139 16.64 -6.82 -5.19
N VAL A 140 17.54 -6.82 -4.21
CA VAL A 140 18.17 -5.59 -3.66
C VAL A 140 18.80 -4.71 -4.75
N LYS A 141 19.46 -5.31 -5.76
CA LYS A 141 20.02 -4.58 -6.90
C LYS A 141 18.94 -3.83 -7.70
N ALA A 142 17.74 -4.41 -7.82
CA ALA A 142 16.62 -3.77 -8.50
C ALA A 142 16.08 -2.59 -7.68
N ILE A 143 16.01 -2.73 -6.35
CA ILE A 143 15.61 -1.64 -5.44
C ILE A 143 16.58 -0.47 -5.54
N ILE A 144 17.88 -0.73 -5.51
CA ILE A 144 18.91 0.32 -5.64
C ILE A 144 18.78 1.01 -7.01
N LYS A 145 18.72 0.24 -8.10
CA LYS A 145 18.57 0.81 -9.46
C LYS A 145 17.27 1.59 -9.61
N GLY A 146 16.19 1.11 -9.02
CA GLY A 146 14.89 1.77 -9.04
C GLY A 146 14.94 3.13 -8.35
N ASN A 147 15.46 3.18 -7.12
CA ASN A 147 15.66 4.44 -6.40
C ASN A 147 16.61 5.39 -7.15
N VAL A 148 17.71 4.90 -7.72
CA VAL A 148 18.64 5.72 -8.52
C VAL A 148 17.93 6.30 -9.75
N ALA A 149 17.10 5.51 -10.44
CA ALA A 149 16.34 5.98 -11.59
C ALA A 149 15.34 7.08 -11.19
N ILE A 150 14.60 6.88 -10.09
CA ILE A 150 13.67 7.89 -9.58
C ILE A 150 14.43 9.16 -9.17
N ILE A 151 15.56 9.06 -8.46
CA ILE A 151 16.36 10.23 -8.07
C ILE A 151 16.85 10.99 -9.30
N LYS A 152 17.32 10.30 -10.34
CA LYS A 152 17.76 10.95 -11.60
C LYS A 152 16.62 11.72 -12.28
N ASN A 153 15.42 11.16 -12.31
CA ASN A 153 14.24 11.85 -12.84
C ASN A 153 13.78 13.00 -11.93
N LEU A 154 13.93 12.85 -10.61
CA LEU A 154 13.60 13.89 -9.63
C LEU A 154 14.58 15.07 -9.66
N ALA A 155 15.85 14.83 -10.03
CA ALA A 155 16.94 15.81 -10.02
C ALA A 155 16.71 17.03 -10.93
N HIS A 156 15.72 16.99 -11.82
CA HIS A 156 15.33 18.17 -12.61
C HIS A 156 14.60 19.26 -11.81
N PHE A 157 14.44 19.11 -10.48
CA PHE A 157 13.83 20.09 -9.56
C PHE A 157 12.51 20.70 -10.07
N SER A 158 11.74 19.96 -10.87
CA SER A 158 10.47 20.45 -11.38
C SER A 158 9.43 20.51 -10.26
N TRP A 159 8.51 21.47 -10.33
CA TRP A 159 7.39 21.54 -9.36
C TRP A 159 6.57 20.24 -9.31
N LYS A 160 6.51 19.49 -10.43
CA LYS A 160 5.87 18.17 -10.51
C LYS A 160 6.55 17.15 -9.60
N ASN A 161 7.87 17.16 -9.52
CA ASN A 161 8.66 16.27 -8.65
C ASN A 161 8.37 16.55 -7.18
N TRP A 162 8.30 17.83 -6.81
CA TRP A 162 7.94 18.25 -5.45
C TRP A 162 6.51 17.87 -5.09
N LEU A 163 5.57 18.06 -6.03
CA LEU A 163 4.18 17.64 -5.85
C LEU A 163 4.06 16.13 -5.64
N LEU A 164 4.79 15.32 -6.43
CA LEU A 164 4.84 13.87 -6.27
C LEU A 164 5.34 13.48 -4.88
N LEU A 165 6.48 14.04 -4.44
CA LEU A 165 7.07 13.71 -3.14
C LEU A 165 6.13 14.13 -2.00
N TYR A 166 5.53 15.31 -2.11
CA TYR A 166 4.54 15.79 -1.15
C TYR A 166 3.36 14.83 -1.03
N PHE A 167 2.71 14.48 -2.14
CA PHE A 167 1.58 13.55 -2.14
C PHE A 167 1.98 12.16 -1.66
N THR A 168 3.15 11.66 -2.07
CA THR A 168 3.66 10.35 -1.65
C THR A 168 3.80 10.31 -0.13
N ILE A 169 4.45 11.32 0.46
CA ILE A 169 4.63 11.40 1.91
C ILE A 169 3.27 11.52 2.60
N SER A 170 2.43 12.46 2.15
CA SER A 170 1.12 12.72 2.72
C SER A 170 0.24 11.47 2.73
N VAL A 171 0.12 10.78 1.60
CA VAL A 171 -0.68 9.56 1.46
C VAL A 171 -0.03 8.40 2.19
N SER A 172 1.30 8.28 2.17
CA SER A 172 1.98 7.16 2.83
C SER A 172 1.76 7.11 4.33
N VAL A 173 1.80 8.27 5.00
CA VAL A 173 1.58 8.33 6.44
C VAL A 173 0.13 7.99 6.78
N THR A 174 -0.82 8.50 5.99
CA THR A 174 -2.24 8.38 6.31
C THR A 174 -2.86 7.09 5.80
N MET A 175 -2.29 6.37 4.84
CA MET A 175 -2.89 5.14 4.30
C MET A 175 -2.83 3.94 5.26
N LEU A 176 -2.13 4.07 6.39
CA LEU A 176 -2.06 3.03 7.39
C LEU A 176 -3.44 2.80 8.05
N PRO A 177 -3.94 1.56 8.10
CA PRO A 177 -5.20 1.25 8.77
C PRO A 177 -5.08 1.51 10.27
N SER A 178 -6.16 1.99 10.89
CA SER A 178 -6.18 2.19 12.33
C SER A 178 -6.13 0.85 13.09
N ARG A 179 -5.86 0.89 14.40
CA ARG A 179 -5.92 -0.32 15.24
C ARG A 179 -7.30 -0.97 15.17
N GLN A 180 -8.37 -0.18 15.13
CA GLN A 180 -9.74 -0.69 15.02
C GLN A 180 -9.98 -1.37 13.66
N ASP A 181 -9.46 -0.80 12.58
CA ASP A 181 -9.57 -1.38 11.24
C ASP A 181 -8.85 -2.72 11.15
N LEU A 182 -7.63 -2.78 11.69
CA LEU A 182 -6.84 -4.01 11.74
C LEU A 182 -7.54 -5.10 12.55
N LEU A 183 -8.05 -4.78 13.73
CA LEU A 183 -8.80 -5.74 14.55
C LEU A 183 -10.06 -6.25 13.82
N SER A 184 -10.77 -5.35 13.14
CA SER A 184 -12.00 -5.69 12.40
C SER A 184 -11.72 -6.51 11.13
N ALA A 185 -10.53 -6.36 10.53
CA ALA A 185 -10.11 -7.10 9.36
C ALA A 185 -9.41 -8.42 9.69
N PHE A 186 -8.71 -8.54 10.82
CA PHE A 186 -7.75 -9.61 11.09
C PHE A 186 -8.34 -11.01 10.89
N LEU A 187 -9.42 -11.34 11.59
CA LEU A 187 -10.02 -12.67 11.52
C LEU A 187 -10.65 -12.95 10.14
N PRO A 188 -11.51 -12.07 9.59
CA PRO A 188 -12.00 -12.22 8.21
C PRO A 188 -10.88 -12.35 7.17
N LEU A 189 -9.81 -11.57 7.27
CA LEU A 189 -8.67 -11.60 6.36
C LEU A 189 -7.91 -12.93 6.46
N ALA A 190 -7.68 -13.44 7.67
CA ALA A 190 -7.05 -14.74 7.88
C ALA A 190 -7.86 -15.88 7.25
N VAL A 191 -9.19 -15.83 7.40
CA VAL A 191 -10.11 -16.79 6.75
C VAL A 191 -10.01 -16.69 5.22
N LEU A 192 -10.01 -15.47 4.66
CA LEU A 192 -9.91 -15.26 3.22
C LEU A 192 -8.58 -15.70 2.63
N ILE A 193 -7.46 -15.38 3.30
CA ILE A 193 -6.12 -15.83 2.86
C ILE A 193 -6.06 -17.36 2.87
N THR A 194 -6.57 -17.99 3.93
CA THR A 194 -6.58 -19.46 4.05
C THR A 194 -7.46 -20.08 2.96
N ALA A 195 -8.68 -19.59 2.78
CA ALA A 195 -9.58 -20.03 1.72
C ALA A 195 -8.97 -19.84 0.32
N PHE A 196 -8.33 -18.69 0.09
CA PHE A 196 -7.62 -18.39 -1.13
C PHE A 196 -6.50 -19.41 -1.39
N LEU A 197 -5.63 -19.68 -0.41
CA LEU A 197 -4.54 -20.66 -0.55
C LEU A 197 -5.05 -22.09 -0.80
N ILE A 198 -6.19 -22.46 -0.19
CA ILE A 198 -6.84 -23.76 -0.43
C ILE A 198 -7.40 -23.81 -1.85
N VAL A 199 -8.23 -22.85 -2.24
CA VAL A 199 -8.84 -22.81 -3.58
C VAL A 199 -7.75 -22.76 -4.65
N SER A 200 -6.73 -21.94 -4.44
CA SER A 200 -5.63 -21.76 -5.37
C SER A 200 -4.85 -23.08 -5.54
N LYS A 201 -4.74 -23.93 -4.50
CA LYS A 201 -4.13 -25.28 -4.62
C LYS A 201 -4.85 -26.19 -5.62
N TYR A 202 -6.16 -25.99 -5.80
CA TYR A 202 -7.01 -26.85 -6.64
C TYR A 202 -7.47 -26.17 -7.92
N THR A 203 -7.14 -24.89 -8.14
CA THR A 203 -7.62 -24.11 -9.29
C THR A 203 -6.49 -23.28 -9.91
N HIS A 204 -6.48 -23.19 -11.25
CA HIS A 204 -5.54 -22.36 -12.01
C HIS A 204 -5.99 -20.89 -12.05
N ILE A 205 -6.13 -20.24 -10.89
CA ILE A 205 -6.48 -18.82 -10.87
C ILE A 205 -5.28 -18.01 -11.37
N LEU A 206 -5.37 -17.51 -12.61
CA LEU A 206 -4.45 -16.56 -13.21
C LEU A 206 -4.74 -15.17 -12.65
N LEU A 207 -4.14 -14.84 -11.50
CA LEU A 207 -4.12 -13.46 -11.04
C LEU A 207 -3.03 -12.67 -11.79
N PRO A 208 -3.23 -11.36 -12.04
CA PRO A 208 -2.24 -10.50 -12.68
C PRO A 208 -1.09 -10.13 -11.72
N MET A 209 -0.37 -11.16 -11.26
CA MET A 209 0.70 -11.09 -10.26
C MET A 209 1.77 -10.06 -10.61
N ASP A 210 2.13 -9.97 -11.88
CA ASP A 210 3.14 -9.04 -12.37
C ASP A 210 2.71 -7.58 -12.22
N SER A 211 1.43 -7.28 -12.50
CA SER A 211 0.89 -5.93 -12.36
C SER A 211 0.84 -5.51 -10.89
N LEU A 212 0.45 -6.43 -9.99
CA LEU A 212 0.41 -6.15 -8.56
C LEU A 212 1.83 -5.95 -7.99
N ASN A 213 2.77 -6.80 -8.39
CA ASN A 213 4.17 -6.66 -8.00
C ASN A 213 4.78 -5.35 -8.49
N LEU A 214 4.51 -4.94 -9.74
CA LEU A 214 4.95 -3.66 -10.29
C LEU A 214 4.41 -2.48 -9.49
N LEU A 215 3.11 -2.51 -9.17
CA LEU A 215 2.42 -1.48 -8.38
C LEU A 215 3.02 -1.35 -6.98
N LEU A 216 3.17 -2.47 -6.26
CA LEU A 216 3.75 -2.47 -4.91
C LEU A 216 5.23 -2.09 -4.92
N PHE A 217 5.99 -2.55 -5.91
CA PHE A 217 7.41 -2.21 -6.03
C PHE A 217 7.60 -0.72 -6.29
N THR A 218 6.79 -0.12 -7.16
CA THR A 218 6.84 1.34 -7.44
C THR A 218 6.51 2.14 -6.19
N ALA A 219 5.43 1.78 -5.48
CA ALA A 219 5.06 2.42 -4.23
C ALA A 219 6.19 2.31 -3.19
N MET A 220 6.75 1.11 -2.99
CA MET A 220 7.86 0.87 -2.07
C MET A 220 9.08 1.76 -2.37
N ASN A 221 9.50 1.89 -3.64
CA ASN A 221 10.65 2.74 -3.99
C ASN A 221 10.38 4.22 -3.70
N LEU A 222 9.18 4.71 -3.99
CA LEU A 222 8.80 6.09 -3.65
C LEU A 222 8.76 6.33 -2.13
N LEU A 223 8.28 5.34 -1.37
CA LEU A 223 8.29 5.37 0.09
C LEU A 223 9.71 5.34 0.67
N ILE A 224 10.67 4.63 0.06
CA ILE A 224 12.08 4.67 0.47
C ILE A 224 12.60 6.11 0.38
N LEU A 225 12.33 6.82 -0.72
CA LEU A 225 12.69 8.22 -0.86
C LEU A 225 11.99 9.12 0.15
N GLY A 226 10.69 8.90 0.39
CA GLY A 226 9.93 9.59 1.43
C GLY A 226 10.52 9.40 2.83
N ALA A 227 10.95 8.17 3.15
CA ALA A 227 11.59 7.84 4.42
C ALA A 227 12.95 8.54 4.57
N ILE A 228 13.80 8.50 3.54
CA ILE A 228 15.08 9.21 3.52
C ILE A 228 14.88 10.71 3.75
N LEU A 229 13.93 11.33 3.02
CA LEU A 229 13.64 12.75 3.18
C LEU A 229 13.14 13.08 4.59
N SER A 230 12.27 12.23 5.15
CA SER A 230 11.74 12.40 6.50
C SER A 230 12.83 12.33 7.57
N ILE A 231 13.79 11.40 7.41
CA ILE A 231 14.97 11.28 8.28
C ILE A 231 15.85 12.54 8.18
N ILE A 232 16.08 13.06 6.97
CA ILE A 232 16.87 14.28 6.76
C ILE A 232 16.18 15.47 7.46
N ILE A 233 14.87 15.64 7.27
CA ILE A 233 14.08 16.70 7.91
C ILE A 233 14.21 16.60 9.44
N PHE A 234 14.05 15.39 9.99
CA PHE A 234 14.21 15.14 11.43
C PHE A 234 15.62 15.50 11.93
N ALA A 235 16.68 15.07 11.23
CA ALA A 235 18.06 15.35 11.60
C ALA A 235 18.36 16.85 11.59
N LEU A 236 17.94 17.57 10.54
CA LEU A 236 18.09 19.02 10.44
C LEU A 236 17.33 19.74 11.56
N THR A 237 16.08 19.34 11.83
CA THR A 237 15.28 19.88 12.93
C THR A 237 16.03 19.82 14.26
N ASN A 238 16.56 18.64 14.58
CA ASN A 238 17.21 18.40 15.88
C ASN A 238 18.57 19.08 15.98
N PHE A 239 19.25 19.28 14.86
CA PHE A 239 20.48 20.07 14.82
C PHE A 239 20.23 21.54 15.17
N PHE A 240 19.19 22.16 14.60
CA PHE A 240 18.85 23.57 14.86
C PHE A 240 18.12 23.82 16.20
N ARG A 241 17.64 22.78 16.89
CA ARG A 241 17.02 22.90 18.22
C ARG A 241 18.04 22.86 19.36
N ARG A 242 19.29 22.50 19.10
CA ARG A 242 20.41 22.56 20.06
C ARG A 242 21.10 23.91 19.96
#